data_AF-A0A841Q5W1-F1
#
_entry.id   AF-A0A841Q5W1-F1
#
_cell.length_a   1.000
_cell.length_b   1.000
_cell.length_c   1.000
_cell.angle_alpha   90.00
_cell.angle_beta   90.00
_cell.angle_gamma   90.00
#
_symmetry.space_group_name_H-M   'P 1'
#
loop_
_entity.id
_entity.type
_entity.pdbx_description
1 polymer ?
#
loop_
_entity_poly.entity_id
_entity_poly.type
_entity_poly.pdbx_seq_one_letter_code
_entity_poly.pdbx_strand_id
1 'polypeptide(L)' 'MLFRNKKPNKDKWNFVGGKIEPGETHEQAAIREAEEETGLTIKEIIYRGVVK' A
#
# COMPACT_ATOMS: atom_id res chain seq x y z
N MET A 1 -1.72 -9.28 2.19
CA MET A 1 -3.09 -8.76 1.98
C MET A 1 -3.72 -8.49 3.33
N LEU A 2 -4.63 -7.52 3.42
CA LEU A 2 -5.28 -7.12 4.67
C LEU A 2 -6.79 -7.31 4.58
N PHE A 3 -7.40 -7.74 5.67
CA PHE A 3 -8.85 -7.74 5.82
C PHE A 3 -9.31 -6.36 6.25
N ARG A 4 -10.02 -5.64 5.37
CA ARG A 4 -10.36 -4.24 5.54
C ARG A 4 -11.59 -4.08 6.45
N ASN A 5 -11.46 -3.29 7.51
CA ASN A 5 -12.57 -2.98 8.44
C ASN A 5 -13.29 -1.65 8.14
N LYS A 6 -12.86 -0.90 7.11
CA LYS A 6 -13.37 0.44 6.75
C LYS A 6 -13.86 0.49 5.29
N LYS A 7 -14.88 1.31 5.02
CA LYS A 7 -15.35 1.61 3.65
C LYS A 7 -14.22 2.28 2.83
N PRO A 8 -14.16 2.10 1.50
CA PRO A 8 -15.13 1.39 0.64
C PRO A 8 -14.98 -0.14 0.63
N ASN A 9 -13.85 -0.68 1.08
CA ASN A 9 -13.52 -2.10 0.94
C ASN A 9 -13.85 -2.93 2.21
N LYS A 10 -14.81 -2.48 3.02
CA LYS A 10 -15.16 -3.15 4.28
C LYS A 10 -15.51 -4.62 4.03
N ASP A 11 -15.04 -5.50 4.90
CA ASP A 11 -15.29 -6.95 4.91
C ASP A 11 -14.71 -7.69 3.68
N LYS A 12 -13.70 -7.10 3.02
CA LYS A 12 -12.98 -7.68 1.88
C LYS A 12 -11.49 -7.75 2.14
N TRP A 13 -10.83 -8.74 1.53
CA TRP A 13 -9.38 -8.77 1.42
C TRP A 13 -8.91 -7.82 0.32
N ASN A 14 -7.92 -7.00 0.63
CA ASN A 14 -7.31 -6.11 -0.36
C ASN A 14 -5.78 -6.07 -0.20
N PHE A 15 -5.10 -5.55 -1.21
CA PHE A 15 -3.68 -5.23 -1.11
C PHE A 15 -3.44 -4.09 -0.12
N VAL A 16 -2.21 -4.10 0.41
CA VAL A 16 -1.66 -3.01 1.21
C VAL A 16 -1.42 -1.84 0.27
N GLY A 17 -1.75 -0.64 0.72
CA GLY A 17 -1.50 0.57 -0.07
C GLY A 17 -2.55 1.64 0.14
N GLY A 18 -2.19 2.82 -0.35
CA GLY A 18 -2.96 4.04 -0.23
C GLY A 18 -2.60 5.05 -1.31
N LYS A 19 -2.81 6.33 -1.00
CA LYS A 19 -2.57 7.42 -1.96
C LYS A 19 -1.10 7.81 -1.92
N ILE A 20 -0.61 8.22 -3.09
CA ILE A 20 0.69 8.87 -3.21
C ILE A 20 0.54 10.33 -2.74
N GLU A 21 1.31 10.71 -1.74
CA GLU A 21 1.39 12.06 -1.18
C GLU A 21 2.27 13.00 -2.02
N PRO A 22 2.12 14.32 -1.89
CA PRO A 22 2.95 15.26 -2.63
C PRO A 22 4.44 15.12 -2.29
N GLY A 23 5.27 14.88 -3.32
CA GLY A 23 6.72 14.82 -3.17
C GLY A 23 7.29 13.42 -2.91
N GLU A 24 6.44 12.38 -2.81
CA GLU A 24 6.91 10.99 -2.71
C GLU A 24 6.88 10.26 -4.06
N THR A 25 7.78 9.29 -4.23
CA THR A 25 7.73 8.34 -5.36
C THR A 25 6.74 7.19 -5.08
N HIS A 26 6.38 6.42 -6.10
CA HIS A 26 5.51 5.25 -5.96
C HIS A 26 6.09 4.24 -4.96
N GLU A 27 7.41 4.05 -4.97
CA GLU A 27 8.12 3.17 -4.06
C GLU A 27 8.08 3.69 -2.62
N GLN A 28 8.30 4.99 -2.42
CA GLN A 28 8.23 5.60 -1.09
C GLN A 28 6.83 5.46 -0.49
N ALA A 29 5.79 5.73 -1.30
CA ALA A 29 4.40 5.51 -0.91
C ALA A 29 4.14 4.05 -0.51
N ALA A 30 4.61 3.09 -1.31
CA ALA A 30 4.43 1.68 -1.03
C ALA A 30 5.13 1.22 0.26
N ILE A 31 6.34 1.72 0.56
CA ILE A 31 7.05 1.42 1.81
C ILE A 31 6.30 2.01 3.01
N ARG A 32 5.92 3.29 2.92
CA ARG A 32 5.21 4.02 3.98
C ARG A 32 3.88 3.35 4.31
N GLU A 33 3.05 3.09 3.30
CA GLU A 33 1.75 2.42 3.48
C GLU A 33 1.90 0.99 4.04
N ALA A 34 2.96 0.27 3.67
CA ALA A 34 3.24 -1.04 4.24
C ALA A 34 3.57 -0.98 5.72
N GLU A 35 4.37 0.00 6.14
CA GLU A 35 4.69 0.22 7.54
C GLU A 35 3.44 0.68 8.32
N GLU A 36 2.66 1.62 7.79
CA GLU A 36 1.46 2.16 8.45
C GLU A 36 0.35 1.10 8.65
N GLU A 37 0.05 0.30 7.62
CA GLU A 37 -1.07 -0.65 7.69
C GLU A 37 -0.67 -1.99 8.32
N THR A 38 0.62 -2.36 8.33
CA THR A 38 1.07 -3.70 8.76
C THR A 38 2.17 -3.73 9.82
N GLY A 39 2.88 -2.61 10.01
CA GLY A 39 4.07 -2.54 10.88
C GLY A 39 5.31 -3.22 10.29
N LEU A 40 5.30 -3.62 9.02
CA LEU A 40 6.41 -4.31 8.37
C LEU A 40 7.24 -3.32 7.54
N THR A 41 8.57 -3.40 7.69
CA THR A 41 9.51 -2.67 6.85
C THR A 41 9.84 -3.47 5.59
N ILE A 42 9.57 -2.90 4.41
CA ILE A 42 9.93 -3.50 3.13
C ILE A 42 11.44 -3.32 2.89
N LYS A 43 12.13 -4.42 2.57
CA LYS A 43 13.58 -4.42 2.27
C LYS A 43 13.90 -4.29 0.79
N GLU A 44 13.01 -4.75 -0.08
CA GLU A 44 13.21 -4.79 -1.52
C GLU A 44 11.87 -4.59 -2.23
N ILE A 45 11.86 -3.77 -3.29
CA ILE A 45 10.69 -3.52 -4.14
C ILE A 45 11.02 -3.90 -5.56
N ILE A 46 10.11 -4.64 -6.19
CA ILE A 46 10.17 -4.98 -7.61
C ILE A 46 8.96 -4.33 -8.29
N TYR A 47 9.21 -3.32 -9.11
CA TYR A 47 8.16 -2.67 -9.91
C TYR A 47 7.63 -3.65 -10.96
N ARG A 48 6.30 -3.86 -10.98
CA ARG A 48 5.62 -4.80 -11.90
C ARG A 48 4.86 -4.13 -13.04
N GLY A 49 4.62 -2.82 -12.97
CA GLY A 49 3.91 -2.07 -13.99
C GLY A 49 2.85 -1.13 -13.42
N VAL A 50 2.28 -0.31 -14.30
CA VAL A 50 1.14 0.57 -14.02
C VAL A 50 -0.04 0.05 -14.83
N VAL A 51 -1.17 -0.17 -14.14
CA VAL A 51 -2.44 -0.51 -14.77
C VAL A 51 -3.19 0.79 -15.03
N LYS A 52 -3.58 1.04 -16.28
CA LYS A 52 -4.41 2.18 -16.70
C LYS A 52 -5.89 1.82 -16.66
#